data_AF-A0A9D8P3P0-F1
#
_entry.id   AF-A0A9D8P3P0-F1
#
_cell.length_a   1.000
_cell.length_b   1.000
_cell.length_c   1.000
_cell.angle_alpha   90.00
_cell.angle_beta   90.00
_cell.angle_gamma   90.00
#
_symmetry.space_group_name_H-M   'P 1'
#
loop_
_entity.id
_entity.type
_entity.pdbx_description
1 polymer ?
#
loop_
_entity_poly.entity_id
_entity_poly.type
_entity_poly.pdbx_seq_one_letter_code
_entity_poly.pdbx_strand_id
1 'polypeptide(L)' 'RDDELRVRLVTDTHSPSEYRCNGVVANMTEFYEAFDVKPGDRLYREPKERVKIW' A
#
# COMPACT_ATOMS: atom_id res chain seq x y z
N ARG A 1 17.54 5.70 -13.46
CA ARG A 1 16.61 5.01 -12.53
C ARG A 1 15.23 5.67 -12.58
N ASP A 2 15.16 7.00 -12.43
CA ASP A 2 13.87 7.70 -12.47
C ASP A 2 13.19 7.64 -13.85
N ASP A 3 13.95 7.75 -14.94
CA ASP A 3 13.40 7.66 -16.29
C ASP A 3 12.78 6.28 -16.57
N GLU A 4 13.45 5.21 -16.15
CA GLU A 4 12.94 3.84 -16.25
C GLU A 4 11.66 3.67 -15.41
N LEU A 5 11.62 4.23 -14.20
CA LEU A 5 10.43 4.20 -13.36
C LEU A 5 9.25 4.92 -14.02
N ARG A 6 9.49 6.05 -14.70
CA ARG A 6 8.44 6.76 -15.46
C ARG A 6 7.93 5.94 -16.63
N VAL A 7 8.81 5.26 -17.37
CA VAL A 7 8.40 4.36 -18.45
C VAL A 7 7.54 3.23 -17.89
N ARG A 8 8.01 2.55 -16.84
CA ARG A 8 7.29 1.44 -16.22
C ARG A 8 5.94 1.86 -15.64
N LEU A 9 5.82 3.07 -15.10
CA LEU A 9 4.54 3.58 -14.60
C LEU A 9 3.45 3.61 -15.68
N VAL A 10 3.84 3.75 -16.95
CA VAL A 10 2.91 3.80 -18.09
C VAL A 10 2.77 2.45 -18.79
N THR A 11 3.82 1.62 -18.79
CA THR A 11 3.87 0.38 -19.58
C THR A 11 3.72 -0.91 -18.79
N ASP A 12 4.05 -0.91 -17.50
CA ASP A 12 3.98 -2.08 -16.61
C ASP A 12 2.61 -2.09 -15.90
N THR A 13 1.88 -3.20 -16.01
CA THR A 13 0.58 -3.35 -15.34
C THR A 13 0.72 -3.55 -13.84
N HIS A 14 1.93 -3.86 -13.35
CA HIS A 14 2.21 -3.98 -11.93
C HIS A 14 2.49 -2.61 -11.32
N SER A 15 1.88 -2.35 -10.17
CA SER A 15 2.21 -1.17 -9.37
C SER A 15 3.71 -1.11 -9.03
N PRO A 16 4.29 0.08 -8.86
CA PRO A 16 5.66 0.21 -8.38
C PRO A 16 5.87 -0.51 -7.04
N SER A 17 7.10 -1.00 -6.80
CA SER A 17 7.39 -1.90 -5.69
C SER A 17 6.99 -1.36 -4.32
N GLU A 18 7.12 -0.05 -4.09
CA GLU A 18 6.71 0.59 -2.82
C GLU A 18 5.21 0.44 -2.55
N TYR A 19 4.37 0.55 -3.58
CA TYR A 19 2.91 0.44 -3.47
C TYR A 19 2.47 -1.02 -3.40
N ARG A 20 3.22 -1.94 -4.02
CA ARG A 20 2.98 -3.38 -3.89
C ARG A 20 3.16 -3.86 -2.46
N CYS A 21 4.13 -3.30 -1.73
CA CYS A 21 4.33 -3.62 -0.32
C CYS A 21 3.35 -2.81 0.56
N ASN A 22 3.51 -1.49 0.60
CA ASN A 22 2.82 -0.63 1.56
C ASN A 22 1.32 -0.52 1.29
N GLY A 23 0.92 -0.52 0.01
CA GLY A 23 -0.49 -0.34 -0.37
C GLY A 23 -1.37 -1.53 0.00
N VAL A 24 -0.79 -2.74 -0.01
CA VAL A 24 -1.48 -3.98 0.36
C VAL A 24 -1.62 -4.08 1.87
N VAL A 25 -0.52 -3.99 2.62
CA VAL A 25 -0.55 -4.17 4.08
C VAL A 25 -1.39 -3.10 4.79
N ALA A 26 -1.46 -1.88 4.24
CA ALA A 26 -2.32 -0.82 4.78
C ALA A 26 -3.83 -1.16 4.78
N ASN A 27 -4.26 -2.15 4.00
CA ASN A 27 -5.65 -2.64 4.01
C ASN A 27 -5.88 -3.85 4.94
N MET A 28 -4.82 -4.50 5.44
CA MET A 28 -4.92 -5.76 6.18
C MET A 28 -5.01 -5.49 7.68
N THR A 29 -6.03 -6.02 8.36
CA THR A 29 -6.21 -5.83 9.82
C THR A 29 -5.02 -6.39 10.59
N GLU A 30 -4.45 -7.50 10.14
CA GLU A 30 -3.31 -8.19 10.73
C GLU A 30 -2.06 -7.30 10.79
N PHE A 31 -1.89 -6.38 9.84
CA PHE A 31 -0.80 -5.40 9.85
C PHE A 31 -0.96 -4.40 11.00
N TYR A 32 -2.19 -3.97 11.30
CA TYR A 32 -2.46 -3.06 12.41
C TYR A 32 -2.19 -3.75 13.75
N GLU A 33 -2.58 -5.02 13.88
CA GLU A 33 -2.35 -5.82 15.09
C GLU A 33 -0.88 -6.13 15.31
N ALA A 34 -0.16 -6.54 14.26
CA ALA A 34 1.24 -6.94 14.37
C ALA A 34 2.19 -5.78 14.71
N PHE A 35 1.87 -4.55 14.27
CA PHE A 35 2.74 -3.38 14.39
C PHE A 35 2.15 -2.24 15.24
N ASP A 36 1.01 -2.46 15.90
CA ASP A 36 0.31 -1.46 16.74
C ASP A 36 0.07 -0.12 16.02
N VAL A 37 -0.41 -0.19 14.77
CA VAL A 37 -0.59 0.98 13.89
C VAL A 37 -1.80 1.82 14.32
N LYS A 38 -1.59 3.13 14.51
CA LYS A 38 -2.54 4.08 15.09
C LYS A 38 -2.91 5.22 14.14
N PRO A 39 -4.04 5.91 14.38
CA PRO A 39 -4.33 7.16 13.69
C PRO A 39 -3.15 8.13 13.78
N GLY A 40 -2.72 8.65 12.63
CA GLY A 40 -1.54 9.52 12.51
C GLY A 40 -0.30 8.83 11.95
N ASP A 41 -0.24 7.49 11.98
CA ASP A 41 0.84 6.76 11.34
C ASP A 41 0.72 6.80 9.81
N ARG A 42 1.87 6.79 9.11
CA ARG A 42 1.93 6.99 7.65
C ARG A 42 1.09 6.00 6.85
N LEU A 43 0.96 4.76 7.33
CA LEU A 43 0.23 3.69 6.65
C LEU A 43 -1.16 3.43 7.26
N TYR A 44 -1.59 4.26 8.21
CA TYR A 44 -2.92 4.14 8.79
C TYR A 44 -4.00 4.50 7.76
N ARG A 45 -5.02 3.64 7.68
CA ARG A 45 -6.30 3.90 7.00
C ARG A 45 -7.45 3.62 7.94
N GLU A 46 -8.49 4.45 7.87
CA GLU A 46 -9.71 4.21 8.65
C GLU A 46 -10.32 2.84 8.27
N PRO A 47 -10.91 2.09 9.21
CA PRO A 47 -11.45 0.75 8.91
C PRO A 47 -12.41 0.69 7.71
N LYS A 48 -13.23 1.73 7.51
CA LYS A 48 -14.17 1.84 6.38
C LYS A 48 -13.51 2.09 5.02
N GLU A 49 -12.26 2.55 5.00
CA GLU A 49 -11.49 2.82 3.78
C GLU A 49 -10.60 1.65 3.37
N ARG A 50 -10.49 0.63 4.23
CA ARG A 50 -9.71 -0.58 3.95
C ARG A 50 -10.46 -1.45 2.96
N VAL A 51 -9.84 -1.64 1.80
CA VAL A 51 -10.43 -2.45 0.74
C VAL A 51 -10.28 -3.93 1.05
N LYS A 52 -11.40 -4.66 1.04
CA LYS A 52 -11.46 -6.12 1.12
C LYS A 52 -12.25 -6.65 -0.08
N ILE A 53 -11.61 -7.51 -0.88
CA ILE A 53 -12.18 -8.06 -2.12
C ILE A 53 -12.79 -9.43 -1.89
N TRP A 54 -12.06 -10.29 -1.18
CA TRP A 54 -12.41 -11.69 -0.92
C TRP A 54 -13.02 -11.87 0.47
#